data_AF-A0A7Y5WTV0-F1
#
_entry.id   AF-A0A7Y5WTV0-F1
#
_cell.length_a   1.000
_cell.length_b   1.000
_cell.length_c   1.000
_cell.angle_alpha   90.00
_cell.angle_beta   90.00
_cell.angle_gamma   90.00
#
_symmetry.space_group_name_H-M   'P 1'
#
loop_
_entity.id
_entity.type
_entity.pdbx_description
1 polymer ?
#
loop_
_entity_poly.entity_id
_entity_poly.type
_entity_poly.pdbx_seq_one_letter_code
_entity_poly.pdbx_strand_id
1 'polypeptide(L)'
;VGTRLLESPAIASLDESLRAFVCEQAVIELDAAARGARPDVKRPLRLRDWTCVGVDSSFGWVDPVWSGAGWSGHFLVYEWPPTMLTRADRKALVQARDDLDAGINTLSRERRQQLVDAAARA
;
A
#
# COMPACT_ATOMS: atom_id res chain seq x y z
N VAL A 1 -4.19 -10.30 -0.12
CA VAL A 1 -2.89 -10.91 -0.44
C VAL A 1 -2.47 -11.96 0.61
N GLY A 2 -2.76 -11.75 1.91
CA GLY A 2 -2.46 -12.73 2.96
C GLY A 2 -3.11 -14.11 2.78
N THR A 3 -4.39 -14.20 2.41
CA THR A 3 -5.11 -15.49 2.31
C THR A 3 -4.45 -16.49 1.34
N ARG A 4 -4.05 -16.06 0.14
CA ARG A 4 -3.39 -16.96 -0.84
C ARG A 4 -2.00 -17.42 -0.44
N LEU A 5 -1.24 -16.60 0.30
CA LEU A 5 0.07 -16.99 0.82
C LEU A 5 -0.10 -18.08 1.90
N LEU A 6 -1.09 -17.90 2.77
CA LEU A 6 -1.45 -18.86 3.82
C LEU A 6 -2.03 -20.17 3.26
N GLU A 7 -2.65 -20.13 2.10
CA GLU A 7 -3.16 -21.31 1.37
C GLU A 7 -2.05 -22.12 0.68
N SER A 8 -0.82 -21.60 0.57
CA SER A 8 0.31 -22.35 -0.01
C SER A 8 0.63 -23.56 0.87
N PRO A 9 0.68 -24.79 0.33
CA PRO A 9 0.95 -26.00 1.13
C PRO A 9 2.24 -25.92 1.95
N ALA A 10 3.28 -25.26 1.41
CA ALA A 10 4.55 -25.08 2.09
C ALA A 10 4.40 -24.18 3.33
N ILE A 11 3.59 -23.12 3.26
CA ILE A 11 3.34 -22.18 4.35
C ILE A 11 2.33 -22.73 5.36
N ALA A 12 1.29 -23.41 4.87
CA ALA A 12 0.27 -24.05 5.70
C ALA A 12 0.85 -25.15 6.60
N SER A 13 1.93 -25.82 6.15
CA SER A 13 2.62 -26.85 6.93
C SER A 13 3.50 -26.32 8.06
N LEU A 14 3.79 -25.01 8.07
CA LEU A 14 4.58 -24.38 9.13
C LEU A 14 3.76 -24.20 10.40
N ASP A 15 4.45 -24.22 11.54
CA ASP A 15 3.87 -23.76 12.79
C ASP A 15 3.47 -22.26 12.71
N GLU A 16 2.61 -21.85 13.64
CA GLU A 16 2.01 -20.51 13.60
C GLU A 16 3.07 -19.40 13.74
N SER A 17 4.12 -19.62 14.53
CA SER A 17 5.19 -18.65 14.74
C SER A 17 6.05 -18.45 13.48
N LEU A 18 6.41 -19.54 12.80
CA LEU A 18 7.13 -19.51 11.54
C LEU A 18 6.28 -18.90 10.42
N ARG A 19 4.98 -19.20 10.39
CA ARG A 19 4.04 -18.61 9.45
C ARG A 19 3.93 -17.10 9.64
N ALA A 20 3.80 -16.63 10.88
CA ALA A 20 3.78 -15.21 11.20
C ALA A 20 5.09 -14.52 10.76
N PHE A 21 6.25 -15.13 11.08
CA PHE A 21 7.56 -14.64 10.64
C PHE A 21 7.68 -14.56 9.11
N VAL A 22 7.27 -15.60 8.38
CA VAL A 22 7.33 -15.59 6.91
C VAL A 22 6.42 -14.53 6.31
N CYS A 23 5.21 -14.34 6.86
CA CYS A 23 4.32 -13.26 6.44
C CYS A 23 4.95 -11.88 6.65
N GLU A 24 5.57 -11.66 7.81
CA GLU A 24 6.28 -10.41 8.12
C GLU A 24 7.45 -10.17 7.15
N GLN A 25 8.30 -11.18 6.93
CA GLN A 25 9.41 -11.09 5.99
C GLN A 25 8.92 -10.85 4.55
N ALA A 26 7.85 -11.51 4.12
CA ALA A 26 7.28 -11.29 2.81
C ALA A 26 6.82 -9.82 2.63
N VAL A 27 6.23 -9.21 3.67
CA VAL A 27 5.85 -7.80 3.63
C VAL A 27 7.08 -6.89 3.53
N ILE A 28 8.13 -7.17 4.31
CA ILE A 28 9.39 -6.40 4.28
C ILE A 28 10.05 -6.46 2.89
N GLU A 29 10.14 -7.64 2.30
CA GLU A 29 10.72 -7.83 0.97
C GLU A 29 9.86 -7.18 -0.13
N LEU A 30 8.53 -7.22 -0.01
CA LEU A 30 7.63 -6.51 -0.92
C LEU A 30 7.80 -4.99 -0.84
N ASP A 31 7.95 -4.43 0.36
CA ASP A 31 8.26 -3.01 0.56
C ASP A 31 9.60 -2.63 -0.08
N ALA A 32 10.65 -3.41 0.18
CA ALA A 32 11.97 -3.19 -0.39
C ALA A 32 11.95 -3.24 -1.93
N ALA A 33 11.25 -4.22 -2.50
CA ALA A 33 11.07 -4.34 -3.95
C ALA A 33 10.29 -3.16 -4.54
N ALA A 34 9.20 -2.73 -3.88
CA ALA A 34 8.42 -1.57 -4.32
C ALA A 34 9.23 -0.28 -4.29
N ARG A 35 10.02 -0.05 -3.23
CA ARG A 35 10.96 1.09 -3.16
C ARG A 35 12.03 1.05 -4.25
N GLY A 36 12.60 -0.13 -4.51
CA GLY A 36 13.59 -0.31 -5.57
C GLY A 36 13.03 0.03 -6.95
N ALA A 37 11.76 -0.34 -7.20
CA ALA A 37 11.08 -0.08 -8.45
C ALA A 37 10.68 1.40 -8.66
N ARG A 38 10.55 2.17 -7.57
CA ARG A 38 10.11 3.58 -7.58
C ARG A 38 8.89 3.81 -8.47
N PRO A 39 7.77 3.11 -8.23
CA PRO A 39 6.58 3.27 -9.06
C PRO A 39 6.10 4.72 -9.01
N ASP A 40 5.73 5.26 -10.16
CA ASP A 40 5.07 6.57 -10.25
C ASP A 40 3.88 6.48 -11.22
N VAL A 41 3.11 7.55 -11.35
CA VAL A 41 1.93 7.56 -12.22
C VAL A 41 2.29 7.30 -13.70
N LYS A 42 3.52 7.60 -14.13
CA LYS A 42 4.02 7.35 -15.48
C LYS A 42 4.56 5.92 -15.64
N ARG A 43 5.05 5.32 -14.57
CA ARG A 43 5.68 3.99 -14.50
C ARG A 43 5.12 3.21 -13.31
N PRO A 44 3.85 2.80 -13.36
CA PRO A 44 3.26 2.09 -12.24
C PRO A 44 3.73 0.63 -12.20
N LEU A 45 3.75 0.04 -11.01
CA LEU A 45 3.89 -1.42 -10.85
C LEU A 45 2.54 -2.08 -11.11
N ARG A 46 2.49 -3.04 -12.03
CA ARG A 46 1.25 -3.74 -12.42
C ARG A 46 1.27 -5.19 -11.98
N LEU A 47 0.19 -5.64 -11.36
CA LEU A 47 -0.05 -7.04 -11.03
C LEU A 47 -1.51 -7.39 -11.31
N ARG A 48 -1.76 -8.07 -12.44
CA ARG A 48 -3.11 -8.39 -12.93
C ARG A 48 -3.96 -7.12 -13.01
N ASP A 49 -5.05 -7.07 -12.25
CA ASP A 49 -6.00 -5.97 -12.20
C ASP A 49 -5.57 -4.89 -11.20
N TRP A 50 -4.47 -5.08 -10.48
CA TRP A 50 -3.98 -4.15 -9.47
C TRP A 50 -2.80 -3.34 -10.00
N THR A 51 -2.79 -2.06 -9.63
CA THR A 51 -1.73 -1.13 -9.96
C THR A 51 -1.26 -0.39 -8.72
N CYS A 52 0.05 -0.31 -8.55
CA CYS A 52 0.71 0.38 -7.44
C CYS A 52 1.47 1.59 -7.98
N VAL A 53 1.25 2.75 -7.37
CA VAL A 53 2.00 4.00 -7.60
C VAL A 53 2.58 4.51 -6.28
N GLY A 54 3.80 5.00 -6.32
CA GLY A 54 4.45 5.62 -5.18
C GLY A 54 3.89 7.01 -4.90
N VAL A 55 3.88 7.35 -3.63
CA VAL A 55 3.50 8.65 -3.07
C VAL A 55 4.75 9.26 -2.43
N ASP A 56 4.75 10.57 -2.17
CA ASP A 56 5.91 11.23 -1.59
C ASP A 56 6.30 10.59 -0.23
N SER A 57 7.57 10.19 -0.13
CA SER A 57 8.11 9.39 0.98
C SER A 57 8.49 10.22 2.21
N SER A 58 8.17 11.52 2.22
CA SER A 58 8.37 12.39 3.39
C SER A 58 7.43 12.08 4.55
N PHE A 59 6.39 11.29 4.30
CA PHE A 59 5.46 10.85 5.33
C PHE A 59 5.82 9.44 5.79
N GLY A 60 5.55 9.13 7.06
CA GLY A 60 5.56 7.78 7.63
C GLY A 60 4.15 7.47 8.11
N TRP A 61 3.54 6.34 7.72
CA TRP A 61 2.37 5.86 8.46
C TRP A 61 2.90 5.24 9.75
N VAL A 62 2.42 5.74 10.89
CA VAL A 62 2.56 5.04 12.15
C VAL A 62 1.32 4.15 12.25
N ASP A 63 1.50 2.86 12.01
CA ASP A 63 0.50 1.85 12.36
C ASP A 63 0.72 1.50 13.84
N PRO A 64 -0.14 1.97 14.76
CA PRO A 64 0.06 1.76 16.19
C PRO A 64 -0.06 0.30 16.62
N VAL A 65 -0.50 -0.59 15.72
CA VAL A 65 -0.72 -2.02 15.99
C VAL A 65 0.42 -2.85 15.39
N TRP A 66 0.81 -2.59 14.13
CA TRP A 66 1.76 -3.42 13.37
C TRP A 66 2.95 -2.67 12.74
N SER A 67 3.08 -1.34 12.86
CA SER A 67 4.31 -0.68 12.38
C SER A 67 5.46 -0.98 13.33
N GLY A 68 6.13 -2.10 13.09
CA GLY A 68 7.55 -2.21 13.39
C GLY A 68 8.30 -1.07 12.68
N ALA A 69 9.46 -0.69 13.22
CA ALA A 69 10.25 0.48 12.82
C ALA A 69 10.87 0.44 11.40
N GLY A 70 10.29 -0.29 10.44
CA GLY A 70 10.93 -0.62 9.16
C GLY A 70 10.20 -0.21 7.90
N TRP A 71 8.93 0.23 7.98
CA TRP A 71 8.17 0.55 6.77
C TRP A 71 8.46 1.99 6.36
N SER A 72 9.00 2.16 5.15
CA SER A 72 9.40 3.45 4.63
C SER A 72 8.85 3.61 3.22
N GLY A 73 8.02 4.63 3.01
CA GLY A 73 7.40 4.89 1.72
C GLY A 73 5.90 4.66 1.73
N HIS A 74 5.21 5.53 1.00
CA HIS A 74 3.76 5.50 0.83
C HIS A 74 3.48 5.00 -0.57
N PHE A 75 2.57 4.04 -0.69
CA PHE A 75 2.13 3.50 -1.97
C PHE A 75 0.60 3.56 -2.04
N LEU A 76 0.07 4.05 -3.16
CA LEU A 76 -1.34 3.93 -3.49
C LEU A 76 -1.53 2.70 -4.37
N VAL A 77 -2.40 1.80 -3.91
CA VAL A 77 -2.80 0.62 -4.66
C VAL A 77 -4.24 0.84 -5.12
N TYR A 78 -4.47 0.72 -6.43
CA TYR A 78 -5.80 0.83 -7.03
C TYR A 78 -6.04 -0.28 -8.04
N GLU A 79 -7.29 -0.68 -8.19
CA GLU A 79 -7.72 -1.59 -9.24
C GLU A 79 -7.79 -0.82 -10.56
N TRP A 80 -7.14 -1.35 -11.60
CA TRP A 80 -7.20 -0.78 -12.93
C TRP A 80 -8.56 -1.13 -13.53
N PRO A 81 -9.33 -0.14 -14.04
CA PRO A 81 -10.58 -0.46 -14.71
C PRO A 81 -10.30 -1.35 -15.93
N PRO A 82 -11.18 -2.30 -16.28
CA PRO A 82 -10.93 -3.26 -17.38
C PRO A 82 -10.68 -2.60 -18.75
N THR A 83 -10.96 -1.30 -18.89
CA THR A 83 -10.64 -0.48 -20.06
C THR A 83 -9.38 0.38 -19.86
N MET A 84 -8.62 0.63 -20.93
CA MET A 84 -7.45 1.50 -20.85
C MET A 84 -7.83 2.92 -20.39
N LEU A 85 -7.10 3.44 -19.39
CA LEU A 85 -7.27 4.82 -18.93
C LEU A 85 -7.02 5.81 -20.06
N THR A 86 -7.99 6.69 -20.28
CA THR A 86 -7.87 7.81 -21.19
C THR A 86 -6.87 8.83 -20.65
N ARG A 87 -6.47 9.80 -21.48
CA ARG A 87 -5.64 10.92 -21.04
C ARG A 87 -6.32 11.75 -19.93
N ALA A 88 -7.64 11.86 -19.97
CA ALA A 88 -8.42 12.56 -18.95
C ALA A 88 -8.35 11.82 -17.60
N ASP A 89 -8.50 10.49 -17.61
CA ASP A 89 -8.45 9.68 -16.39
C ASP A 89 -7.06 9.73 -15.74
N ARG A 90 -6.00 9.70 -16.55
CA ARG A 90 -4.62 9.88 -16.03
C ARG A 90 -4.44 11.24 -15.36
N LYS A 91 -5.01 12.31 -15.95
CA LYS A 91 -4.96 13.65 -15.36
C LYS A 91 -5.74 13.71 -14.05
N ALA A 92 -6.93 13.10 -14.00
CA ALA A 92 -7.74 13.00 -12.79
C ALA A 92 -7.02 12.20 -11.69
N LEU A 93 -6.32 11.12 -12.05
CA LEU A 93 -5.56 10.31 -11.10
C LEU A 93 -4.34 11.06 -10.54
N VAL A 94 -3.62 11.81 -11.37
CA VAL A 94 -2.55 12.71 -10.89
C VAL A 94 -3.13 13.76 -9.94
N GLN A 95 -4.23 14.42 -10.31
CA GLN A 95 -4.85 15.42 -9.44
C GLN A 95 -5.32 14.81 -8.12
N ALA A 96 -5.98 13.65 -8.15
CA ALA A 96 -6.45 12.98 -6.93
C ALA A 96 -5.29 12.55 -6.03
N ARG A 97 -4.17 12.09 -6.59
CA ARG A 97 -2.93 11.84 -5.85
C ARG A 97 -2.43 13.11 -5.19
N ASP A 98 -2.28 14.19 -5.96
CA ASP A 98 -1.73 15.45 -5.45
C ASP A 98 -2.66 16.08 -4.40
N ASP A 99 -3.97 15.95 -4.55
CA ASP A 99 -4.98 16.39 -3.58
C ASP A 99 -4.93 15.55 -2.29
N LEU A 100 -4.67 14.24 -2.39
CA LEU A 100 -4.45 13.37 -1.24
C LEU A 100 -3.16 13.75 -0.51
N ASP A 101 -2.07 14.00 -1.24
CA ASP A 101 -0.77 14.41 -0.70
C ASP A 101 -0.87 15.76 0.02
N ALA A 102 -1.58 16.71 -0.58
CA ALA A 102 -1.88 18.00 0.04
C ALA A 102 -2.86 17.86 1.22
N GLY A 103 -3.84 16.97 1.09
CA GLY A 103 -4.83 16.65 2.10
C GLY A 103 -4.19 16.15 3.39
N ILE A 104 -3.26 15.20 3.29
CA ILE A 104 -2.54 14.62 4.45
C ILE A 104 -1.89 15.70 5.32
N ASN A 105 -1.33 16.75 4.70
CA ASN A 105 -0.72 17.89 5.37
C ASN A 105 -1.72 18.82 6.06
N THR A 106 -2.97 18.85 5.59
CA THR A 106 -4.03 19.75 6.07
C THR A 106 -5.08 19.06 6.94
N LEU A 107 -4.99 17.74 7.10
CA LEU A 107 -5.93 16.97 7.93
C LEU A 107 -5.98 17.54 9.36
N SER A 108 -7.19 17.82 9.84
CA SER A 108 -7.41 18.12 11.25
C SER A 108 -7.14 16.87 12.10
N ARG A 109 -6.83 17.06 13.39
CA ARG A 109 -6.62 15.94 14.33
C ARG A 109 -7.82 14.99 14.38
N GLU A 110 -9.04 15.51 14.34
CA GLU A 110 -10.27 14.72 14.30
C GLU A 110 -10.38 13.88 13.02
N ARG A 111 -10.04 14.45 11.87
CA ARG A 111 -10.11 13.72 10.60
C ARG A 111 -9.05 12.62 10.52
N ARG A 112 -7.86 12.83 11.10
CA ARG A 112 -6.86 11.76 11.28
C ARG A 112 -7.40 10.63 12.15
N GLN A 113 -8.03 10.96 13.29
CA GLN A 113 -8.60 9.96 14.19
C GLN A 113 -9.68 9.12 13.50
N GLN A 114 -10.58 9.77 12.75
CA GLN A 114 -11.63 9.06 11.99
C GLN A 114 -11.08 8.09 10.95
N LEU A 115 -9.97 8.44 10.28
CA LEU A 115 -9.31 7.56 9.32
C LEU A 115 -8.66 6.36 10.00
N VAL A 116 -8.02 6.57 11.16
CA VAL A 116 -7.46 5.47 11.99
C VAL A 116 -8.58 4.54 12.46
N ASP A 117 -9.69 5.10 12.96
CA ASP A 117 -10.83 4.31 13.44
C ASP A 117 -11.53 3.55 12.29
N ALA A 118 -11.48 4.06 11.06
CA ALA A 118 -12.00 3.37 9.88
C ALA A 118 -11.09 2.22 9.45
N ALA A 119 -9.76 2.43 9.47
CA ALA A 119 -8.77 1.42 9.15
C ALA A 119 -8.76 0.26 10.15
N ALA A 120 -8.96 0.53 11.45
CA ALA A 120 -9.05 -0.50 12.49
C ALA A 120 -10.32 -1.38 12.40
N ARG A 121 -11.32 -0.97 11.60
CA ARG A 121 -12.59 -1.67 11.41
C ARG A 121 -12.69 -2.41 10.07
N ALA A 122 -11.73 -2.23 9.18
CA ALA A 122 -11.66 -2.87 7.87
C ALA A 122 -10.80 -4.14 7.92
#